data_AF-A0ABC9Y341-F1
#
_entry.id   AF-A0ABC9Y341-F1
#
_cell.length_a   1.000
_cell.length_b   1.000
_cell.length_c   1.000
_cell.angle_alpha   90.00
_cell.angle_beta   90.00
_cell.angle_gamma   90.00
#
_symmetry.space_group_name_H-M   'P 1'
#
loop_
_entity.id
_entity.type
_entity.pdbx_description
1 polymer ?
#
loop_
_entity_poly.entity_id
_entity_poly.type
_entity_poly.pdbx_seq_one_letter_code
_entity_poly.pdbx_strand_id
1 'polypeptide(L)'
;MSDDRTVPLGREVLFDFLEKHRAQPSVPGVDWAQGNWHNLQSVVDRMGALHKDARLRAGKGKAIICAVLGASLAATVKARDRCHTAESLTIKSLQSLTQSLQGQVAELKEQLKAEKDQVKHLQTALKEQLLADTTCEEIPARSDIGYPFNNLQAAKEKVKKLEPLSSQPLVKTKYIYDDEQDQSPQVTTKEVPYTAVKLVKLKKEFGQTPKESETEYVWRVSLSGGDQILLSERQVEGYGGVFLTTGNHRAPGL
;
A
#
# COMPACT_ATOMS: atom_id res chain seq x y z
N MET A 1 32.76 15.31 -16.05
CA MET A 1 32.68 16.37 -17.08
C MET A 1 31.86 15.84 -18.23
N SER A 2 30.57 16.17 -18.25
CA SER A 2 29.50 15.93 -19.25
C SER A 2 28.21 16.14 -18.45
N ASP A 3 27.22 16.95 -18.79
CA ASP A 3 26.92 17.66 -20.02
C ASP A 3 26.04 18.85 -19.60
N ASP A 4 26.65 20.03 -19.39
CA ASP A 4 25.92 21.25 -19.05
C ASP A 4 25.62 22.03 -20.33
N ARG A 5 24.84 21.39 -21.21
CA ARG A 5 24.22 22.05 -22.36
C ARG A 5 22.73 22.15 -22.12
N THR A 6 22.35 22.93 -21.13
CA THR A 6 21.05 23.60 -21.16
C THR A 6 21.09 24.62 -22.28
N VAL A 7 20.82 24.17 -23.50
CA VAL A 7 20.50 25.03 -24.63
C VAL A 7 19.26 25.84 -24.21
N PRO A 8 19.28 27.18 -24.25
CA PRO A 8 18.06 27.92 -23.99
C PRO A 8 17.04 27.63 -25.10
N LEU A 9 15.94 27.02 -24.66
CA LEU A 9 14.56 27.39 -24.96
C LEU A 9 14.33 27.87 -26.40
N GLY A 10 13.70 27.03 -27.23
CA GLY A 10 13.27 27.39 -28.58
C GLY A 10 12.42 28.67 -28.67
N ARG A 11 11.94 29.18 -27.53
CA ARG A 11 11.37 30.52 -27.39
C ARG A 11 12.38 31.63 -27.68
N GLU A 12 13.56 31.60 -27.09
CA GLU A 12 14.59 32.63 -27.30
C GLU A 12 15.00 32.62 -28.78
N VAL A 13 15.25 31.45 -29.35
CA VAL A 13 15.52 31.28 -30.79
C VAL A 13 14.40 31.83 -31.67
N LEU A 14 13.14 31.60 -31.31
CA LEU A 14 11.99 32.14 -32.03
C LEU A 14 11.92 33.67 -31.92
N PHE A 15 12.06 34.23 -30.72
CA PHE A 15 11.98 35.67 -30.50
C PHE A 15 13.16 36.40 -31.14
N ASP A 16 14.38 35.85 -31.07
CA ASP A 16 15.56 36.37 -31.76
C ASP A 16 15.38 36.36 -33.29
N PHE A 17 14.79 35.29 -33.83
CA PHE A 17 14.46 35.20 -35.26
C PHE A 17 13.41 36.25 -35.65
N LEU A 18 12.35 36.41 -34.85
CA LEU A 18 11.30 37.40 -35.07
C LEU A 18 11.85 38.84 -34.98
N GLU A 19 12.72 39.12 -34.03
CA GLU A 19 13.39 40.40 -33.85
C GLU A 19 14.33 40.72 -35.01
N LYS A 20 15.14 39.74 -35.44
CA LYS A 20 16.02 39.85 -36.62
C LYS A 20 15.25 40.22 -37.89
N HIS A 21 14.02 39.76 -38.02
CA HIS A 21 13.14 40.05 -39.15
C HIS A 21 12.16 41.22 -38.91
N ARG A 22 12.32 41.98 -37.81
CA ARG A 22 11.42 43.09 -37.41
C ARG A 22 9.95 42.70 -37.32
N ALA A 23 9.68 41.43 -37.02
CA ALA A 23 8.36 40.85 -36.94
C ALA A 23 8.01 40.58 -35.47
N GLN A 24 7.76 41.62 -34.68
CA GLN A 24 7.43 41.44 -33.27
C GLN A 24 5.91 41.28 -33.09
N PRO A 25 5.43 40.16 -32.52
CA PRO A 25 4.03 40.02 -32.18
C PRO A 25 3.62 41.07 -31.13
N SER A 26 2.42 41.63 -31.26
CA SER A 26 1.91 42.55 -30.24
C SER A 26 1.60 41.81 -28.94
N VAL A 27 1.87 42.43 -27.79
CA VAL A 27 1.57 41.85 -26.46
C VAL A 27 0.09 41.43 -26.36
N PRO A 28 -0.90 42.28 -26.74
CA PRO A 28 -2.31 41.88 -26.71
C PRO A 28 -2.63 40.71 -27.65
N GLY A 29 -1.91 40.60 -28.78
CA GLY A 29 -2.06 39.49 -29.71
C GLY A 29 -1.55 38.18 -29.11
N VAL A 30 -0.41 38.22 -28.42
CA VAL A 30 0.19 37.05 -27.75
C VAL A 30 -0.73 36.56 -26.62
N ASP A 31 -1.25 37.48 -25.81
CA ASP A 31 -2.14 37.14 -24.69
C ASP A 31 -3.44 36.51 -25.17
N TRP A 32 -4.06 37.09 -26.21
CA TRP A 32 -5.24 36.49 -26.84
C TRP A 32 -4.91 35.10 -27.41
N ALA A 33 -3.78 34.98 -28.11
CA ALA A 33 -3.39 33.73 -28.74
C ALA A 33 -3.13 32.61 -27.73
N GLN A 34 -2.60 32.93 -26.54
CA GLN A 34 -2.38 31.95 -25.47
C GLN A 34 -3.65 31.17 -25.10
N GLY A 35 -4.81 31.83 -25.14
CA GLY A 35 -6.11 31.21 -24.85
C GLY A 35 -6.85 30.65 -26.06
N ASN A 36 -6.41 30.90 -27.29
CA ASN A 36 -7.22 30.65 -28.49
C ASN A 36 -6.49 29.87 -29.61
N TRP A 37 -5.18 29.69 -29.52
CA TRP A 37 -4.38 29.08 -30.60
C TRP A 37 -4.80 27.63 -30.93
N HIS A 38 -5.39 26.91 -29.97
CA HIS A 38 -5.90 25.55 -30.15
C HIS A 38 -7.16 25.50 -31.03
N ASN A 39 -7.80 26.65 -31.27
CA ASN A 39 -8.98 26.80 -32.10
C ASN A 39 -8.64 27.61 -33.36
N LEU A 40 -8.37 26.91 -34.46
CA LEU A 40 -8.06 27.52 -35.76
C LEU A 40 -9.18 28.46 -36.24
N GLN A 41 -10.44 28.16 -35.94
CA GLN A 41 -11.55 29.03 -36.30
C GLN A 41 -11.46 30.38 -35.57
N SER A 42 -11.14 30.35 -34.27
CA SER A 42 -10.91 31.57 -33.47
C SER A 42 -9.78 32.43 -34.05
N VAL A 43 -8.72 31.80 -34.55
CA VAL A 43 -7.58 32.46 -35.24
C VAL A 43 -8.03 33.11 -36.55
N VAL A 44 -8.80 32.40 -37.37
CA VAL A 44 -9.35 32.93 -38.63
C VAL A 44 -10.34 34.06 -38.37
N ASP A 45 -11.22 33.92 -37.39
CA ASP A 45 -12.20 34.94 -37.00
C ASP A 45 -11.50 36.21 -36.51
N ARG A 46 -10.43 36.07 -35.72
CA ARG A 46 -9.61 37.19 -35.26
C ARG A 46 -8.92 37.91 -36.42
N MET A 47 -8.35 37.16 -37.38
CA MET A 47 -7.79 37.77 -38.60
C MET A 47 -8.86 38.52 -39.38
N GLY A 48 -10.04 37.90 -39.56
CA GLY A 48 -11.17 38.50 -40.26
C GLY A 48 -11.67 39.78 -39.58
N ALA A 49 -11.78 39.79 -38.25
CA ALA A 49 -12.16 40.96 -37.46
C ALA A 49 -11.14 42.09 -37.62
N LEU A 50 -9.85 41.82 -37.41
CA LEU A 50 -8.79 42.83 -37.54
C LEU A 50 -8.67 43.38 -38.97
N HIS A 51 -8.88 42.53 -39.97
CA HIS A 51 -8.88 42.94 -41.37
C HIS A 51 -10.06 43.87 -41.70
N LYS A 52 -11.24 43.57 -41.15
CA LYS A 52 -12.45 44.43 -41.26
C LYS A 52 -12.24 45.76 -40.54
N ASP A 53 -11.72 45.74 -39.31
CA ASP A 53 -11.46 46.94 -38.50
C ASP A 53 -10.46 47.88 -39.20
N ALA A 54 -9.43 47.30 -39.84
CA ALA A 54 -8.45 48.05 -40.62
C ALA A 54 -8.96 48.47 -42.02
N ARG A 55 -10.22 48.16 -42.37
CA ARG A 55 -10.87 48.49 -43.67
C ARG A 55 -10.05 48.05 -44.89
N LEU A 56 -9.38 46.91 -44.80
CA LEU A 56 -8.49 46.43 -45.85
C LEU A 56 -9.27 45.73 -46.97
N ARG A 57 -8.87 45.96 -48.22
CA ARG A 57 -9.40 45.23 -49.39
C ARG A 57 -8.84 43.81 -49.45
N ALA A 58 -9.55 42.90 -50.11
CA ALA A 58 -9.03 41.57 -50.42
C ALA A 58 -7.66 41.67 -51.13
N GLY A 59 -6.68 40.89 -50.68
CA GLY A 59 -5.29 40.93 -51.17
C GLY A 59 -4.36 41.91 -50.44
N LYS A 60 -4.89 42.80 -49.59
CA LYS A 60 -4.10 43.63 -48.65
C LYS A 60 -4.18 43.01 -47.24
N GLY A 61 -3.28 43.34 -46.31
CA GLY A 61 -3.36 42.86 -44.92
C GLY A 61 -2.45 41.69 -44.52
N LYS A 62 -1.44 41.35 -45.34
CA LYS A 62 -0.42 40.34 -45.00
C LYS A 62 0.22 40.57 -43.62
N ALA A 63 0.45 41.84 -43.26
CA ALA A 63 1.01 42.20 -41.96
C ALA A 63 0.11 41.78 -40.78
N ILE A 64 -1.21 41.91 -40.90
CA ILE A 64 -2.16 41.47 -39.87
C ILE A 64 -2.13 39.95 -39.72
N ILE A 65 -2.15 39.24 -40.85
CA ILE A 65 -2.08 37.77 -40.86
C ILE A 65 -0.76 37.30 -40.21
N CYS A 66 0.38 37.86 -40.62
CA CYS A 66 1.67 37.55 -40.05
C CYS A 66 1.75 37.90 -38.56
N ALA A 67 1.15 39.01 -38.11
CA ALA A 67 1.13 39.39 -36.70
C ALA A 67 0.32 38.41 -35.84
N VAL A 68 -0.86 37.99 -36.30
CA VAL A 68 -1.71 37.02 -35.58
C VAL A 68 -1.05 35.64 -35.55
N LEU A 69 -0.47 35.18 -36.68
CA LEU A 69 0.27 33.93 -36.73
C LEU A 69 1.53 33.99 -35.86
N GLY A 70 2.27 35.09 -35.91
CA GLY A 70 3.45 35.32 -35.08
C GLY A 70 3.11 35.30 -33.59
N ALA A 71 2.01 35.93 -33.18
CA ALA A 71 1.51 35.89 -31.82
C ALA A 71 1.10 34.48 -31.38
N SER A 72 0.45 33.73 -32.27
CA SER A 72 0.04 32.34 -32.03
C SER A 72 1.24 31.40 -31.90
N LEU A 73 2.24 31.57 -32.76
CA LEU A 73 3.49 30.81 -32.69
C LEU A 73 4.28 31.16 -31.42
N ALA A 74 4.38 32.44 -31.07
CA ALA A 74 5.03 32.87 -29.83
C ALA A 74 4.35 32.30 -28.58
N ALA A 75 3.01 32.27 -28.55
CA ALA A 75 2.24 31.71 -27.46
C ALA A 75 2.45 30.19 -27.33
N THR A 76 2.47 29.45 -28.45
CA THR A 76 2.67 27.99 -28.45
C THR A 76 4.06 27.60 -27.95
N VAL A 77 5.11 28.29 -28.39
CA VAL A 77 6.47 28.00 -27.92
C VAL A 77 6.62 28.32 -26.43
N LYS A 78 6.04 29.43 -25.94
CA LYS A 78 6.03 29.75 -24.50
C LYS A 78 5.25 28.70 -23.68
N ALA A 79 4.16 28.17 -24.19
CA ALA A 79 3.40 27.11 -23.53
C ALA A 79 4.21 25.80 -23.45
N ARG A 80 4.91 25.44 -24.54
CA ARG A 80 5.80 24.27 -24.58
C ARG A 80 6.93 24.37 -23.56
N ASP A 81 7.60 25.52 -23.47
CA ASP A 81 8.69 25.68 -22.51
C ASP A 81 8.22 25.53 -21.06
N ARG A 82 7.06 26.11 -20.72
CA ARG A 82 6.45 25.92 -19.40
C ARG A 82 6.18 24.44 -19.13
N CYS A 83 5.63 23.72 -20.10
CA CYS A 83 5.39 22.28 -20.00
C CYS A 83 6.69 21.53 -19.73
N HIS A 84 7.73 21.76 -20.53
CA HIS A 84 9.03 21.12 -20.35
C HIS A 84 9.69 21.45 -19.00
N THR A 85 9.56 22.67 -18.50
CA THR A 85 10.07 23.00 -17.16
C THR A 85 9.34 22.24 -16.05
N ALA A 86 8.01 22.10 -16.15
CA ALA A 86 7.22 21.34 -15.19
C ALA A 86 7.52 19.83 -15.27
N GLU A 87 7.66 19.28 -16.47
CA GLU A 87 8.08 17.90 -16.72
C GLU A 87 9.47 17.63 -16.11
N SER A 88 10.43 18.54 -16.35
CA SER A 88 11.79 18.43 -15.81
C SER A 88 11.80 18.40 -14.28
N LEU A 89 11.00 19.26 -13.62
CA LEU A 89 10.85 19.25 -12.17
C LEU A 89 10.25 17.93 -11.67
N THR A 90 9.23 17.42 -12.36
CA THR A 90 8.58 16.15 -12.03
C THR A 90 9.55 14.97 -12.15
N ILE A 91 10.32 14.93 -13.24
CA ILE A 91 11.35 13.91 -13.45
C ILE A 91 12.39 13.95 -12.32
N LYS A 92 12.88 15.14 -11.96
CA LYS A 92 13.83 15.29 -10.83
C LYS A 92 13.25 14.79 -9.51
N SER A 93 11.99 15.11 -9.23
CA SER A 93 11.30 14.62 -8.02
C SER A 93 11.11 13.10 -8.01
N LEU A 94 10.83 12.49 -9.17
CA LEU A 94 10.69 11.03 -9.26
C LEU A 94 12.05 10.34 -9.15
N GLN A 95 13.11 10.93 -9.69
CA GLN A 95 14.48 10.43 -9.55
C GLN A 95 14.93 10.43 -8.08
N SER A 96 14.68 11.51 -7.34
CA SER A 96 15.03 11.57 -5.91
C SER A 96 14.24 10.56 -5.08
N LEU A 97 12.95 10.39 -5.35
CA LEU A 97 12.12 9.37 -4.70
C LEU A 97 12.62 7.96 -5.00
N THR A 98 12.93 7.67 -6.27
CA THR A 98 13.45 6.37 -6.68
C THR A 98 14.79 6.06 -5.98
N GLN A 99 15.68 7.05 -5.89
CA GLN A 99 16.96 6.90 -5.19
C GLN A 99 16.75 6.66 -3.69
N SER A 100 15.80 7.35 -3.06
CA SER A 100 15.45 7.13 -1.64
C SER A 100 14.92 5.72 -1.40
N LEU A 101 13.98 5.26 -2.24
CA LEU A 101 13.42 3.91 -2.14
C LEU A 101 14.48 2.84 -2.38
N GLN A 102 15.39 3.04 -3.33
CA GLN A 102 16.52 2.13 -3.55
C GLN A 102 17.41 2.04 -2.31
N GLY A 103 17.66 3.17 -1.62
CA GLY A 103 18.39 3.20 -0.35
C GLY A 103 17.69 2.38 0.74
N GLN A 104 16.39 2.60 0.94
CA GLN A 104 15.60 1.85 1.93
C GLN A 104 15.58 0.34 1.64
N VAL A 105 15.47 -0.06 0.36
CA VAL A 105 15.53 -1.47 -0.03
C VAL A 105 16.91 -2.08 0.24
N ALA A 106 18.00 -1.33 0.05
CA ALA A 106 19.33 -1.80 0.36
C ALA A 106 19.51 -2.02 1.87
N GLU A 107 19.06 -1.07 2.68
CA GLU A 107 19.11 -1.14 4.14
C GLU A 107 18.28 -2.32 4.69
N LEU A 108 17.03 -2.47 4.24
CA LEU A 108 16.18 -3.59 4.65
C LEU A 108 16.77 -4.95 4.24
N LYS A 109 17.45 -5.03 3.10
CA LYS A 109 18.15 -6.26 2.68
C LYS A 109 19.32 -6.59 3.59
N GLU A 110 20.06 -5.58 4.05
CA GLU A 110 21.15 -5.75 5.00
C GLU A 110 20.64 -6.22 6.36
N GLN A 111 19.59 -5.56 6.88
CA GLN A 111 18.92 -5.96 8.13
C GLN A 111 18.40 -7.40 8.06
N LEU A 112 17.74 -7.77 6.97
CA LEU A 112 17.27 -9.14 6.76
C LEU A 112 18.41 -10.17 6.75
N LYS A 113 19.57 -9.80 6.21
CA LYS A 113 20.75 -10.69 6.22
C LYS A 113 21.30 -10.84 7.63
N ALA A 114 21.43 -9.75 8.38
CA ALA A 114 21.89 -9.76 9.77
C ALA A 114 20.98 -10.64 10.65
N GLU A 115 19.66 -10.47 10.56
CA GLU A 115 18.68 -11.28 11.28
C GLU A 115 18.78 -12.76 10.90
N LYS A 116 18.93 -13.09 9.61
CA LYS A 116 19.14 -14.47 9.16
C LYS A 116 20.39 -15.10 9.76
N ASP A 117 21.48 -14.35 9.85
CA ASP A 117 22.73 -14.84 10.41
C ASP A 117 22.63 -14.98 11.94
N GLN A 118 21.90 -14.08 12.63
CA GLN A 118 21.56 -14.22 14.04
C GLN A 118 20.70 -15.45 14.32
N VAL A 119 19.67 -15.71 13.52
CA VAL A 119 18.83 -16.91 13.64
C VAL A 119 19.67 -18.18 13.46
N LYS A 120 20.58 -18.22 12.47
CA LYS A 120 21.49 -19.38 12.31
C LYS A 120 22.38 -19.57 13.54
N HIS A 121 22.94 -18.49 14.07
CA HIS A 121 23.77 -18.56 15.27
C HIS A 121 22.99 -19.13 16.46
N LEU A 122 21.78 -18.63 16.71
CA LEU A 122 20.90 -19.12 17.77
C LEU A 122 20.52 -20.60 17.56
N GLN A 123 20.24 -21.01 16.32
CA GLN A 123 19.96 -22.41 15.99
C GLN A 123 21.17 -23.32 16.25
N THR A 124 22.38 -22.87 15.95
CA THR A 124 23.60 -23.62 16.24
C THR A 124 23.82 -23.74 17.74
N ALA A 125 23.72 -22.64 18.48
CA ALA A 125 23.85 -22.63 19.95
C ALA A 125 22.82 -23.54 20.64
N LEU A 126 21.56 -23.54 20.15
CA LEU A 126 20.52 -24.43 20.66
C LEU A 126 20.84 -25.92 20.40
N LYS A 127 21.37 -26.23 19.22
CA LYS A 127 21.81 -27.60 18.89
C LYS A 127 22.98 -28.04 19.76
N GLU A 128 23.94 -27.16 20.01
CA GLU A 128 25.08 -27.42 20.89
C GLU A 128 24.63 -27.67 22.35
N GLN A 129 23.69 -26.87 22.86
CA GLN A 129 23.08 -27.11 24.18
C GLN A 129 22.37 -28.47 24.27
N LEU A 130 21.56 -28.82 23.27
CA LEU A 130 20.89 -30.12 23.21
C LEU A 130 21.88 -31.29 23.17
N LEU A 131 23.02 -31.14 22.49
CA LEU A 131 24.08 -32.15 22.44
C LEU A 131 24.86 -32.24 23.78
N ALA A 132 25.08 -31.11 24.45
CA ALA A 132 25.72 -31.06 25.76
C ALA A 132 24.85 -31.71 26.86
N ASP A 133 23.54 -31.50 26.84
CA ASP A 133 22.59 -32.14 27.77
C ASP A 133 22.51 -33.67 27.55
N THR A 134 22.81 -34.18 26.35
CA THR A 134 22.93 -35.63 26.10
C THR A 134 24.26 -36.25 26.54
N THR A 135 25.27 -35.45 26.91
CA THR A 135 26.61 -35.95 27.29
C THR A 135 26.97 -35.77 28.76
N CYS A 136 26.12 -35.12 29.56
CA CYS A 136 26.25 -35.09 31.01
C CYS A 136 25.18 -35.96 31.70
N GLU A 137 25.30 -37.29 31.57
CA GLU A 137 24.86 -38.24 32.61
C GLU A 137 25.69 -39.53 32.53
N GLU A 138 26.94 -39.49 33.03
CA GLU A 138 27.40 -40.63 33.85
C GLU A 138 26.66 -40.53 35.20
N ILE A 139 25.49 -41.14 35.29
CA ILE A 139 24.86 -41.40 36.59
C ILE A 139 25.62 -42.56 37.26
N PRO A 140 26.17 -42.37 38.48
CA PRO A 140 26.55 -43.49 39.34
C PRO A 140 25.27 -44.22 39.73
N ALA A 141 25.23 -45.53 39.50
CA ALA A 141 24.15 -46.45 39.86
C ALA A 141 23.42 -46.05 41.16
N ARG A 142 22.21 -45.51 41.02
CA ARG A 142 21.26 -45.31 42.13
C ARG A 142 19.89 -45.82 41.72
N SER A 143 19.65 -47.05 42.17
CA SER A 143 18.41 -47.51 42.80
C SER A 143 17.07 -47.00 42.24
N ASP A 144 16.42 -47.88 41.49
CA ASP A 144 15.03 -48.30 41.73
C ASP A 144 14.06 -47.20 42.22
N ILE A 145 13.71 -46.28 41.32
CA ILE A 145 12.44 -45.54 41.41
C ILE A 145 11.66 -45.86 40.14
N GLY A 146 10.92 -46.97 40.21
CA GLY A 146 9.96 -47.36 39.19
C GLY A 146 8.87 -46.29 39.06
N TYR A 147 8.99 -45.46 38.04
CA TYR A 147 7.94 -44.53 37.64
C TYR A 147 6.72 -45.34 37.16
N PRO A 148 5.52 -45.22 37.76
CA PRO A 148 4.43 -46.15 37.48
C PRO A 148 3.74 -45.74 36.18
N PHE A 149 4.31 -46.18 35.06
CA PHE A 149 3.74 -46.01 33.72
C PHE A 149 2.28 -46.53 33.64
N ASN A 150 1.96 -47.55 34.42
CA ASN A 150 0.63 -48.13 34.51
C ASN A 150 -0.43 -47.14 35.06
N ASN A 151 -0.03 -46.22 35.95
CA ASN A 151 -0.93 -45.18 36.46
C ASN A 151 -1.19 -44.08 35.41
N LEU A 152 -0.18 -43.77 34.59
CA LEU A 152 -0.32 -42.83 33.48
C LEU A 152 -1.21 -43.41 32.38
N GLN A 153 -1.09 -44.71 32.09
CA GLN A 153 -1.92 -45.41 31.11
C GLN A 153 -3.38 -45.53 31.60
N ALA A 154 -3.59 -45.84 32.88
CA ALA A 154 -4.91 -45.83 33.50
C ALA A 154 -5.53 -44.42 33.53
N ALA A 155 -4.73 -43.36 33.74
CA ALA A 155 -5.19 -41.98 33.64
C ALA A 155 -5.53 -41.60 32.18
N LYS A 156 -4.71 -42.02 31.20
CA LYS A 156 -4.98 -41.83 29.77
C LYS A 156 -6.26 -42.52 29.33
N GLU A 157 -6.51 -43.75 29.77
CA GLU A 157 -7.75 -44.48 29.47
C GLU A 157 -8.97 -43.86 30.16
N LYS A 158 -8.82 -43.35 31.40
CA LYS A 158 -9.90 -42.60 32.07
C LYS A 158 -10.24 -41.30 31.34
N VAL A 159 -9.25 -40.59 30.80
CA VAL A 159 -9.46 -39.39 29.97
C VAL A 159 -10.06 -39.74 28.59
N LYS A 160 -9.71 -40.90 28.02
CA LYS A 160 -10.25 -41.39 26.74
C LYS A 160 -11.68 -41.95 26.85
N LYS A 161 -12.06 -42.41 28.05
CA LYS A 161 -13.38 -43.01 28.38
C LYS A 161 -14.38 -41.98 28.92
N LEU A 162 -13.91 -40.78 29.30
CA LEU A 162 -14.77 -39.62 29.38
C LEU A 162 -15.09 -39.22 27.94
N GLU A 163 -16.36 -39.28 27.54
CA GLU A 163 -16.84 -38.56 26.35
C GLU A 163 -16.23 -37.15 26.32
N PRO A 164 -15.93 -36.58 25.14
CA PRO A 164 -15.23 -35.32 25.04
C PRO A 164 -16.08 -34.22 25.69
N LEU A 165 -15.86 -33.94 26.98
CA LEU A 165 -16.18 -32.66 27.59
C LEU A 165 -15.19 -31.63 27.03
N SER A 166 -15.28 -31.40 25.72
CA SER A 166 -14.73 -30.23 25.07
C SER A 166 -15.62 -29.04 25.44
N SER A 167 -15.41 -28.51 26.63
CA SER A 167 -15.87 -27.16 26.94
C SER A 167 -14.74 -26.44 27.68
N GLN A 168 -13.64 -26.24 26.95
CA GLN A 168 -12.72 -25.18 27.32
C GLN A 168 -13.53 -23.87 27.25
N PRO A 169 -13.56 -23.08 28.34
CA PRO A 169 -14.27 -21.82 28.32
C PRO A 169 -13.69 -20.91 27.24
N LEU A 170 -14.56 -20.29 26.44
CA LEU A 170 -14.10 -19.25 25.53
C LEU A 170 -13.77 -18.01 26.34
N VAL A 171 -12.59 -17.47 26.09
CA VAL A 171 -12.11 -16.23 26.67
C VAL A 171 -12.73 -15.09 25.88
N LYS A 172 -13.70 -14.38 26.47
CA LYS A 172 -14.27 -13.16 25.87
C LYS A 172 -13.47 -11.96 26.36
N THR A 173 -12.72 -11.36 25.45
CA THR A 173 -11.97 -10.13 25.68
C THR A 173 -12.83 -8.96 25.22
N LYS A 174 -13.18 -8.04 26.12
CA LYS A 174 -13.90 -6.80 25.80
C LYS A 174 -12.92 -5.64 25.88
N TYR A 175 -12.85 -4.86 24.81
CA TYR A 175 -12.12 -3.60 24.76
C TYR A 175 -13.10 -2.46 25.06
N ILE A 176 -12.73 -1.58 26.00
CA ILE A 176 -13.44 -0.33 26.29
C ILE A 176 -12.50 0.80 25.88
N TYR A 177 -12.95 1.62 24.93
CA TYR A 177 -12.24 2.78 24.42
C TYR A 177 -12.90 4.03 25.00
N ASP A 178 -12.11 4.97 25.50
CA ASP A 178 -12.64 6.25 26.00
C ASP A 178 -12.90 7.26 24.86
N ASP A 179 -12.17 7.14 23.73
CA ASP A 179 -12.34 7.92 22.48
C ASP A 179 -11.79 7.14 21.27
N GLU A 180 -12.13 7.54 20.04
CA GLU A 180 -11.71 6.88 18.79
C GLU A 180 -10.19 6.97 18.52
N GLN A 181 -9.47 7.86 19.23
CA GLN A 181 -8.01 7.98 19.15
C GLN A 181 -7.26 7.25 20.27
N ASP A 182 -7.96 6.52 21.14
CA ASP A 182 -7.34 5.81 22.26
C ASP A 182 -6.49 4.62 21.75
N GLN A 183 -5.17 4.76 21.89
CA GLN A 183 -4.20 3.73 21.50
C GLN A 183 -4.00 2.67 22.59
N SER A 184 -4.64 2.81 23.76
CA SER A 184 -4.47 1.92 24.91
C SER A 184 -5.82 1.59 25.57
N PRO A 185 -6.74 0.89 24.87
CA PRO A 185 -8.05 0.56 25.42
C PRO A 185 -7.95 -0.27 26.70
N GLN A 186 -8.88 -0.04 27.61
CA GLN A 186 -9.01 -0.87 28.80
C GLN A 186 -9.52 -2.26 28.39
N VAL A 187 -8.70 -3.28 28.64
CA VAL A 187 -9.02 -4.67 28.30
C VAL A 187 -9.60 -5.39 29.51
N THR A 188 -10.83 -5.86 29.40
CA THR A 188 -11.43 -6.77 30.39
C THR A 188 -11.63 -8.16 29.79
N THR A 189 -10.92 -9.14 30.34
CA THR A 189 -11.00 -10.54 29.91
C THR A 189 -11.91 -11.33 30.85
N LYS A 190 -12.95 -11.99 30.32
CA LYS A 190 -13.82 -12.89 31.09
C LYS A 190 -13.92 -14.25 30.41
N GLU A 191 -13.66 -15.31 31.17
CA GLU A 191 -13.87 -16.68 30.72
C GLU A 191 -15.33 -17.06 30.88
N VAL A 192 -15.99 -17.41 29.78
CA VAL A 192 -17.39 -17.86 29.80
C VAL A 192 -17.47 -19.26 29.22
N PRO A 193 -17.81 -20.27 30.04
CA PRO A 193 -18.08 -21.62 29.54
C PRO A 193 -19.33 -21.60 28.65
N TYR A 194 -19.20 -22.02 27.39
CA TYR A 194 -20.36 -22.21 26.53
C TYR A 194 -21.01 -23.57 26.79
N THR A 195 -22.33 -23.57 26.97
CA THR A 195 -23.14 -24.80 27.08
C THR A 195 -23.15 -25.56 25.76
N ALA A 196 -23.23 -26.89 25.79
CA ALA A 196 -23.22 -27.76 24.59
C ALA A 196 -24.21 -27.32 23.50
N VAL A 197 -25.39 -26.82 23.88
CA VAL A 197 -26.42 -26.30 22.95
C VAL A 197 -25.92 -25.11 22.13
N LYS A 198 -25.17 -24.19 22.76
CA LYS A 198 -24.63 -23.03 22.06
C LYS A 198 -23.48 -23.41 21.13
N LEU A 199 -22.67 -24.40 21.50
CA LEU A 199 -21.62 -24.93 20.62
C LEU A 199 -22.22 -25.61 19.38
N VAL A 200 -23.30 -26.38 19.55
CA VAL A 200 -24.02 -26.98 18.41
C VAL A 200 -24.61 -25.90 17.50
N LYS A 201 -25.14 -24.81 18.07
CA LYS A 201 -25.65 -23.68 17.29
C LYS A 201 -24.55 -22.97 16.49
N LEU A 202 -23.41 -22.69 17.11
CA LEU A 202 -22.25 -22.08 16.44
C LEU A 202 -21.70 -22.99 15.32
N LYS A 203 -21.59 -24.30 15.57
CA LYS A 203 -21.17 -25.27 14.55
C LYS A 203 -22.15 -25.33 13.38
N LYS A 204 -23.45 -25.16 13.63
CA LYS A 204 -24.47 -25.11 12.58
C LYS A 204 -24.42 -23.81 11.77
N GLU A 205 -24.13 -22.68 12.42
CA GLU A 205 -24.11 -21.36 11.77
C GLU A 205 -22.79 -21.07 11.03
N PHE A 206 -21.66 -21.56 11.56
CA PHE A 206 -20.33 -21.22 11.07
C PHE A 206 -19.48 -22.42 10.67
N GLY A 207 -19.98 -23.64 10.75
CA GLY A 207 -19.24 -24.83 10.31
C GLY A 207 -19.10 -24.88 8.78
N GLN A 208 -17.95 -25.34 8.29
CA GLN A 208 -17.76 -25.57 6.86
C GLN A 208 -18.71 -26.65 6.37
N THR A 209 -19.43 -26.36 5.29
CA THR A 209 -20.28 -27.38 4.67
C THR A 209 -19.45 -28.27 3.74
N PRO A 210 -19.77 -29.56 3.57
CA PRO A 210 -18.94 -30.49 2.77
C PRO A 210 -18.78 -30.12 1.29
N LYS A 211 -19.59 -29.18 0.78
CA LYS A 211 -19.59 -28.73 -0.62
C LYS A 211 -18.91 -27.37 -0.82
N GLU A 212 -18.48 -26.74 0.26
CA GLU A 212 -17.97 -25.38 0.26
C GLU A 212 -16.45 -25.37 0.13
N SER A 213 -15.95 -24.56 -0.81
CA SER A 213 -14.51 -24.32 -0.95
C SER A 213 -13.98 -23.47 0.21
N GLU A 214 -12.70 -23.61 0.55
CA GLU A 214 -12.07 -22.85 1.64
C GLU A 214 -12.24 -21.34 1.47
N THR A 215 -12.16 -20.85 0.23
CA THR A 215 -12.35 -19.43 -0.07
C THR A 215 -13.79 -19.01 0.19
N GLU A 216 -14.78 -19.77 -0.28
CA GLU A 216 -16.20 -19.51 -0.08
C GLU A 216 -16.60 -19.52 1.40
N TYR A 217 -16.01 -20.45 2.18
CA TYR A 217 -16.12 -20.51 3.63
C TYR A 217 -15.60 -19.22 4.30
N VAL A 218 -14.40 -18.79 3.92
CA VAL A 218 -13.80 -17.55 4.45
C VAL A 218 -14.65 -16.33 4.09
N TRP A 219 -15.16 -16.23 2.86
CA TRP A 219 -16.04 -15.13 2.44
C TRP A 219 -17.34 -15.07 3.26
N ARG A 220 -18.01 -16.21 3.46
CA ARG A 220 -19.28 -16.26 4.21
C ARG A 220 -19.10 -15.88 5.68
N VAL A 221 -18.05 -16.43 6.32
CA VAL A 221 -17.77 -16.16 7.74
C VAL A 221 -17.34 -14.70 7.93
N SER A 222 -16.56 -14.14 7.01
CA SER A 222 -16.10 -12.74 7.08
C SER A 222 -17.22 -11.71 6.91
N LEU A 223 -18.22 -12.01 6.08
CA LEU A 223 -19.38 -11.11 5.87
C LEU A 223 -20.40 -11.18 7.02
N SER A 224 -20.38 -12.25 7.81
CA SER A 224 -21.35 -12.50 8.88
C SER A 224 -20.80 -12.25 10.29
N GLY A 225 -19.47 -12.17 10.45
CA GLY A 225 -18.77 -12.13 11.74
C GLY A 225 -18.34 -10.72 12.15
N GLY A 226 -19.21 -9.99 12.84
CA GLY A 226 -18.90 -8.69 13.46
C GLY A 226 -18.25 -8.75 14.85
N ASP A 227 -18.10 -9.94 15.46
CA ASP A 227 -17.53 -10.11 16.80
C ASP A 227 -16.19 -10.85 16.75
N GLN A 228 -15.13 -10.21 17.27
CA GLN A 228 -13.77 -10.75 17.38
C GLN A 228 -13.75 -11.96 18.33
N ILE A 229 -13.69 -13.17 17.78
CA ILE A 229 -13.39 -14.39 18.53
C ILE A 229 -11.96 -14.82 18.16
N LEU A 230 -11.00 -14.54 19.03
CA LEU A 230 -9.63 -15.03 18.93
C LEU A 230 -9.57 -16.46 19.46
N LEU A 231 -9.35 -17.43 18.58
CA LEU A 231 -9.06 -18.81 18.97
C LEU A 231 -7.54 -18.99 19.12
N SER A 232 -7.11 -19.70 20.18
CA SER A 232 -5.69 -19.99 20.43
C SER A 232 -5.19 -21.13 19.54
N GLU A 233 -3.89 -21.17 19.24
CA GLU A 233 -3.24 -22.15 18.35
C GLU A 233 -3.52 -23.62 18.76
N ARG A 234 -3.70 -23.89 20.06
CA ARG A 234 -4.05 -25.22 20.58
C ARG A 234 -5.49 -25.65 20.31
N GLN A 235 -6.38 -24.72 19.92
CA GLN A 235 -7.77 -25.01 19.53
C GLN A 235 -7.91 -25.32 18.04
N VAL A 236 -6.83 -25.16 17.26
CA VAL A 236 -6.79 -25.36 15.80
C VAL A 236 -6.27 -26.76 15.44
N GLU A 237 -5.75 -27.54 16.40
CA GLU A 237 -5.17 -28.87 16.16
C GLU A 237 -6.19 -29.94 15.71
N GLY A 238 -7.48 -29.60 15.60
CA GLY A 238 -8.52 -30.45 15.01
C GLY A 238 -9.34 -29.81 13.89
N TYR A 239 -9.08 -28.55 13.52
CA TYR A 239 -9.88 -27.80 12.56
C TYR A 239 -8.96 -26.92 11.71
N GLY A 240 -8.88 -27.19 10.40
CA GLY A 240 -8.09 -26.41 9.44
C GLY A 240 -8.38 -24.92 9.59
N GLY A 241 -7.34 -24.16 9.92
CA GLY A 241 -7.44 -22.81 10.49
C GLY A 241 -7.66 -21.69 9.48
N VAL A 242 -7.94 -20.50 10.01
CA VAL A 242 -7.42 -19.18 9.61
C VAL A 242 -7.62 -18.23 10.80
N PHE A 243 -6.59 -17.43 11.13
CA PHE A 243 -6.63 -16.36 12.13
C PHE A 243 -7.25 -15.09 11.51
N LEU A 244 -8.24 -14.50 12.17
CA LEU A 244 -8.80 -13.20 11.79
C LEU A 244 -8.00 -12.08 12.48
N THR A 245 -7.14 -11.40 11.73
CA THR A 245 -6.73 -10.03 12.07
C THR A 245 -7.42 -9.08 11.11
N THR A 246 -8.26 -8.20 11.64
CA THR A 246 -8.78 -7.06 10.88
C THR A 246 -8.62 -5.81 11.74
N GLY A 247 -7.47 -5.15 11.57
CA GLY A 247 -7.39 -3.72 11.82
C GLY A 247 -8.08 -3.02 10.65
N ASN A 248 -9.24 -2.41 10.90
CA ASN A 248 -9.89 -1.53 9.93
C ASN A 248 -9.75 -0.09 10.42
N HIS A 249 -8.74 0.61 9.89
CA HIS A 249 -8.78 2.06 9.76
C HIS A 249 -9.55 2.40 8.48
N ARG A 250 -10.81 2.82 8.61
CA ARG A 250 -11.47 3.71 7.63
C ARG A 250 -12.46 4.65 8.34
N ALA A 251 -12.06 5.91 8.51
CA ALA A 251 -12.91 7.07 8.22
C ALA A 251 -12.81 7.36 6.69
N PRO A 252 -13.69 8.11 5.97
CA PRO A 252 -14.54 9.23 6.44
C PRO A 252 -15.99 9.30 5.87
N GLY A 253 -16.82 10.12 6.54
CA GLY A 253 -17.80 11.06 5.95
C GLY A 253 -18.92 10.56 5.03
N LEU A 254 -20.14 10.52 5.58
CA LEU A 254 -21.33 11.20 5.05
C LEU A 254 -22.31 11.47 6.20
#